data_AF-A0A354IXQ8-F1
#
_entry.id   AF-A0A354IXQ8-F1
#
_cell.length_a   1.000
_cell.length_b   1.000
_cell.length_c   1.000
_cell.angle_alpha   90.00
_cell.angle_beta   90.00
_cell.angle_gamma   90.00
#
_symmetry.space_group_name_H-M   'P 1'
#
loop_
_entity.id
_entity.type
_entity.pdbx_description
1 polymer ?
#
loop_
_entity_poly.entity_id
_entity_poly.type
_entity_poly.pdbx_seq_one_letter_code
_entity_poly.pdbx_strand_id
1 'polypeptide(L)'
;SGGALRAVCLLPRGTPAATEVLLHERTFALRLGRPVRFHLVSTIADAGQAPQPGELVSLAPLDVVRLPPIATVLRAAPGAAALSDIPVQLAATLSEVGSLEVHCVAADGQRWQLAFQLREAEGGDILETPEEETLPPQLGAAIEKIDRIFGTRSKQVDPKEVRQLRASLEHLLGRREGWATPLLRRLFDALMERAKGRRRSAEHERAWLNLAGYSLRPGFGHPLDGWRIEGLWAMFEHGVQYHKDSQVRAEWWTLWRRVAGGLDTEAQLRLLDDFAFNLQADASERGKRPITLVDGSEEDMLRLGASLERIPSAYKAEIGNWMMEQIEAIPSSGAKLDAKTAAGYTRYLWALGRVGARQSFHGSAHEVAPSEAAEEWLGKLLKLDWKKVEPAGFAATHIARMTGDRSRDVSEPVRAKVLRRLGATGAPSSWTAMVREVVELDQASETRMLGEALPPGLKLLR
;
A
#
# COMPACT_ATOMS: atom_id res chain seq x y z
N SER A 1 -23.82 19.08 20.73
CA SER A 1 -24.12 20.35 20.04
C SER A 1 -23.42 20.33 18.70
N GLY A 2 -24.15 20.07 17.61
CA GLY A 2 -23.56 19.97 16.27
C GLY A 2 -23.13 21.36 15.77
N GLY A 3 -21.83 21.59 15.61
CA GLY A 3 -21.30 22.86 15.13
C GLY A 3 -21.71 23.11 13.67
N ALA A 4 -22.02 24.37 13.34
CA ALA A 4 -22.33 24.76 11.97
C ALA A 4 -21.09 24.61 11.07
N LEU A 5 -21.29 24.07 9.86
CA LEU A 5 -20.25 23.89 8.84
C LEU A 5 -20.03 25.21 8.11
N ARG A 6 -18.79 25.73 8.12
CA ARG A 6 -18.43 26.90 7.30
C ARG A 6 -17.98 26.45 5.91
N ALA A 7 -18.59 26.98 4.86
CA ALA A 7 -18.27 26.64 3.47
C ALA A 7 -18.24 27.90 2.59
N VAL A 8 -17.45 27.87 1.52
CA VAL A 8 -17.44 28.93 0.50
C VAL A 8 -18.33 28.49 -0.66
N CYS A 9 -19.25 29.34 -1.11
CA CYS A 9 -20.07 29.07 -2.28
C CYS A 9 -19.19 29.04 -3.55
N LEU A 10 -19.06 27.87 -4.17
CA LEU A 10 -18.35 27.72 -5.45
C LEU A 10 -19.28 27.99 -6.65
N LEU A 11 -20.49 27.45 -6.60
CA LEU A 11 -21.47 27.51 -7.68
C LEU A 11 -22.87 27.71 -7.09
N PRO A 12 -23.52 28.87 -7.34
CA PRO A 12 -24.88 29.12 -6.88
C PRO A 12 -25.90 28.16 -7.51
N ARG A 13 -27.00 27.92 -6.80
CA ARG A 13 -28.14 27.16 -7.35
C ARG A 13 -28.70 27.90 -8.58
N GLY A 14 -28.92 27.19 -9.68
CA GLY A 14 -29.49 27.75 -10.91
C GLY A 14 -28.47 28.34 -11.88
N THR A 15 -27.16 28.22 -11.62
CA THR A 15 -26.15 28.56 -12.63
C THR A 15 -26.33 27.69 -13.89
N PRO A 16 -26.41 28.28 -15.10
CA PRO A 16 -26.52 27.51 -16.32
C PRO A 16 -25.31 26.60 -16.55
N ALA A 17 -25.53 25.45 -17.18
CA ALA A 17 -24.44 24.56 -17.60
C ALA A 17 -23.48 25.31 -18.55
N ALA A 18 -22.22 24.86 -18.56
CA ALA A 18 -21.11 25.46 -19.31
C ALA A 18 -20.85 26.95 -19.01
N THR A 19 -21.40 27.50 -17.92
CA THR A 19 -21.11 28.86 -17.46
C THR A 19 -20.02 28.82 -16.39
N GLU A 20 -18.88 29.44 -16.68
CA GLU A 20 -17.79 29.58 -15.73
C GLU A 20 -18.10 30.66 -14.69
N VAL A 21 -17.93 30.30 -13.42
CA VAL A 21 -18.08 31.20 -12.26
C VAL A 21 -16.73 31.37 -11.59
N LEU A 22 -16.15 32.57 -11.70
CA LEU A 22 -14.88 32.92 -11.07
C LEU A 22 -15.12 33.64 -9.74
N LEU A 23 -14.48 33.17 -8.66
CA LEU A 23 -14.61 33.72 -7.32
C LEU A 23 -13.75 34.97 -7.15
N HIS A 24 -14.16 36.09 -7.75
CA HIS A 24 -13.38 37.33 -7.77
C HIS A 24 -13.05 37.90 -6.38
N GLU A 25 -13.94 37.71 -5.41
CA GLU A 25 -13.82 38.28 -4.07
C GLU A 25 -12.92 37.46 -3.13
N ARG A 26 -12.34 36.34 -3.60
CA ARG A 26 -11.45 35.49 -2.79
C ARG A 26 -10.18 35.10 -3.52
N THR A 27 -9.06 35.33 -2.85
CA THR A 27 -7.75 34.81 -3.24
C THR A 27 -7.35 33.68 -2.29
N PHE A 28 -6.89 32.58 -2.87
CA PHE A 28 -6.40 31.40 -2.16
C PHE A 28 -4.90 31.22 -2.43
N ALA A 29 -4.19 30.60 -1.50
CA ALA A 29 -2.79 30.24 -1.69
C ALA A 29 -2.69 28.81 -2.23
N LEU A 30 -2.22 28.64 -3.46
CA LEU A 30 -1.95 27.35 -4.07
C LEU A 30 -0.49 26.93 -3.85
N ARG A 31 -0.29 25.74 -3.27
CA ARG A 31 1.03 25.09 -3.20
C ARG A 31 1.14 24.00 -4.25
N LEU A 32 2.02 24.20 -5.21
CA LEU A 32 2.35 23.18 -6.21
C LEU A 32 3.25 22.09 -5.61
N GLY A 33 3.14 20.87 -6.13
CA GLY A 33 3.90 19.70 -5.68
C GLY A 33 3.49 19.18 -4.30
N ARG A 34 2.44 19.74 -3.69
CA ARG A 34 1.85 19.24 -2.45
C ARG A 34 0.44 18.70 -2.70
N PRO A 35 0.06 17.62 -2.01
CA PRO A 35 -1.31 17.13 -2.04
C PRO A 35 -2.25 18.16 -1.44
N VAL A 36 -3.35 18.41 -2.14
CA VAL A 36 -4.47 19.23 -1.66
C VAL A 36 -5.74 18.40 -1.66
N ARG A 37 -6.57 18.57 -0.64
CA ARG A 37 -7.89 17.94 -0.52
C ARG A 37 -8.93 19.00 -0.26
N PHE A 38 -9.96 19.04 -1.09
CA PHE A 38 -11.09 19.95 -0.99
C PHE A 38 -12.36 19.14 -0.68
N HIS A 39 -13.03 19.49 0.42
CA HIS A 39 -14.31 18.87 0.78
C HIS A 39 -15.42 19.67 0.12
N LEU A 40 -16.21 18.99 -0.71
CA LEU A 40 -17.33 19.59 -1.41
C LEU A 40 -18.63 19.21 -0.72
N VAL A 41 -19.54 20.17 -0.64
CA VAL A 41 -20.90 19.96 -0.15
C VAL A 41 -21.88 20.62 -1.09
N SER A 42 -23.01 19.96 -1.31
CA SER A 42 -24.20 20.55 -1.92
C SER A 42 -25.21 20.83 -0.82
N THR A 43 -25.86 21.98 -0.85
CA THR A 43 -26.91 22.31 0.13
C THR A 43 -28.30 21.98 -0.42
N ILE A 44 -29.06 21.26 0.38
CA ILE A 44 -30.48 20.92 0.11
C ILE A 44 -31.44 21.87 0.83
N ALA A 45 -30.94 22.75 1.71
CA ALA A 45 -31.77 23.77 2.33
C ALA A 45 -32.35 24.71 1.28
N ASP A 46 -33.64 25.02 1.42
CA ASP A 46 -34.31 26.05 0.66
C ASP A 46 -34.35 27.34 1.47
N ALA A 47 -33.16 27.92 1.69
CA ALA A 47 -32.96 29.05 2.60
C ALA A 47 -33.27 30.43 1.97
N GLY A 48 -34.07 30.47 0.90
CA GLY A 48 -34.37 31.72 0.17
C GLY A 48 -33.30 32.03 -0.88
N GLN A 49 -32.66 33.21 -0.81
CA GLN A 49 -31.72 33.67 -1.84
C GLN A 49 -30.44 32.81 -1.85
N ALA A 50 -30.08 32.30 -3.04
CA ALA A 50 -28.85 31.52 -3.19
C ALA A 50 -27.61 32.38 -2.86
N PRO A 51 -26.62 31.82 -2.12
CA PRO A 51 -25.42 32.55 -1.77
C PRO A 51 -24.63 32.95 -3.02
N GLN A 52 -24.00 34.12 -2.96
CA GLN A 52 -23.20 34.64 -4.06
C GLN A 52 -21.91 33.81 -4.23
N PRO A 53 -21.35 33.70 -5.45
CA PRO A 53 -20.05 33.07 -5.65
C PRO A 53 -18.98 33.68 -4.74
N GLY A 54 -18.27 32.85 -3.98
CA GLY A 54 -17.27 33.30 -3.02
C GLY A 54 -17.84 33.74 -1.67
N GLU A 55 -19.15 33.71 -1.45
CA GLU A 55 -19.71 34.00 -0.13
C GLU A 55 -19.36 32.88 0.87
N LEU A 56 -19.02 33.25 2.11
CA LEU A 56 -18.75 32.28 3.18
C LEU A 56 -20.02 32.06 4.00
N VAL A 57 -20.61 30.89 3.86
CA VAL A 57 -21.88 30.51 4.48
C VAL A 57 -21.67 29.59 5.68
N SER A 58 -22.62 29.64 6.61
CA SER A 58 -22.70 28.76 7.77
C SER A 58 -23.87 27.80 7.58
N LEU A 59 -23.58 26.53 7.35
CA LEU A 59 -24.56 25.50 7.00
C LEU A 59 -24.83 24.58 8.18
N ALA A 60 -26.10 24.24 8.41
CA ALA A 60 -26.43 23.19 9.38
C ALA A 60 -26.00 21.82 8.82
N PRO A 61 -25.39 20.94 9.63
CA PRO A 61 -24.93 19.63 9.15
C PRO A 61 -26.04 18.74 8.55
N LEU A 62 -27.30 18.97 8.90
CA LEU A 62 -28.46 18.23 8.38
C LEU A 62 -28.93 18.73 7.00
N ASP A 63 -28.49 19.93 6.60
CA ASP A 63 -28.93 20.61 5.37
C ASP A 63 -27.94 20.47 4.21
N VAL A 64 -26.96 19.58 4.37
CA VAL A 64 -25.85 19.39 3.41
C VAL A 64 -25.74 17.93 2.99
N VAL A 65 -25.56 17.75 1.67
CA VAL A 65 -25.13 16.50 1.06
C VAL A 65 -23.65 16.63 0.77
N ARG A 66 -22.83 15.74 1.35
CA ARG A 66 -21.38 15.71 1.08
C ARG A 66 -21.15 15.10 -0.29
N LEU A 67 -20.35 15.77 -1.11
CA LEU A 67 -19.89 15.26 -2.39
C LEU A 67 -18.51 14.59 -2.23
N PRO A 68 -18.11 13.68 -3.15
CA PRO A 68 -16.76 13.14 -3.15
C PRO A 68 -15.72 14.27 -3.06
N PRO A 69 -14.72 14.18 -2.16
CA PRO A 69 -13.72 15.23 -2.05
C PRO A 69 -12.83 15.25 -3.30
N ILE A 70 -12.40 16.43 -3.72
CA ILE A 70 -11.34 16.53 -4.72
C ILE A 70 -10.00 16.37 -4.00
N ALA A 71 -9.26 15.31 -4.30
CA ALA A 71 -7.91 15.08 -3.80
C ALA A 71 -6.94 15.02 -4.98
N THR A 72 -6.01 15.97 -5.08
CA THR A 72 -5.09 16.05 -6.23
C THR A 72 -3.73 16.62 -5.82
N VAL A 73 -2.71 16.41 -6.65
CA VAL A 73 -1.40 17.06 -6.55
C VAL A 73 -1.24 17.94 -7.77
N LEU A 74 -1.26 19.26 -7.58
CA LEU A 74 -1.08 20.20 -8.68
C LEU A 74 0.41 20.35 -8.97
N ARG A 75 0.84 19.92 -10.17
CA ARG A 75 2.25 19.93 -10.57
C ARG A 75 2.65 21.29 -11.12
N ALA A 76 3.90 21.69 -10.84
CA ALA A 76 4.51 22.85 -11.47
C ALA A 76 5.06 22.49 -12.85
N ALA A 77 5.19 23.49 -13.73
CA ALA A 77 5.90 23.32 -15.00
C ALA A 77 7.37 22.91 -14.73
N PRO A 78 7.98 22.08 -15.62
CA PRO A 78 9.38 21.68 -15.47
C PRO A 78 10.30 22.91 -15.33
N GLY A 79 11.07 22.99 -14.24
CA GLY A 79 12.02 24.09 -13.99
C GLY A 79 11.51 25.24 -13.11
N ALA A 80 10.24 25.25 -12.70
CA ALA A 80 9.70 26.24 -11.77
C ALA A 80 9.95 25.83 -10.31
N ALA A 81 10.33 26.80 -9.45
CA ALA A 81 10.58 26.56 -8.03
C ALA A 81 9.29 26.16 -7.29
N ALA A 82 9.25 24.95 -6.72
CA ALA A 82 8.09 24.36 -6.05
C ALA A 82 7.79 24.93 -4.64
N LEU A 83 8.33 26.10 -4.27
CA LEU A 83 8.42 26.54 -2.87
C LEU A 83 7.63 27.81 -2.51
N SER A 84 6.96 28.46 -3.46
CA SER A 84 6.17 29.67 -3.21
C SER A 84 4.67 29.43 -3.32
N ASP A 85 3.92 29.99 -2.37
CA ASP A 85 2.45 30.04 -2.43
C ASP A 85 2.03 30.93 -3.60
N ILE A 86 1.32 30.37 -4.56
CA ILE A 86 0.80 31.11 -5.72
C ILE A 86 -0.58 31.63 -5.38
N PRO A 87 -0.84 32.96 -5.40
CA PRO A 87 -2.18 33.49 -5.23
C PRO A 87 -3.04 33.10 -6.44
N VAL A 88 -4.14 32.40 -6.18
CA VAL A 88 -5.09 31.94 -7.20
C VAL A 88 -6.52 32.29 -6.82
N GLN A 89 -7.37 32.47 -7.81
CA GLN A 89 -8.82 32.46 -7.67
C GLN A 89 -9.36 31.08 -8.03
N LEU A 90 -10.52 30.70 -7.50
CA LEU A 90 -11.19 29.46 -7.90
C LEU A 90 -12.21 29.78 -9.00
N ALA A 91 -12.20 29.00 -10.07
CA ALA A 91 -13.24 28.99 -11.09
C ALA A 91 -14.01 27.66 -11.00
N ALA A 92 -15.34 27.71 -11.04
CA ALA A 92 -16.19 26.54 -11.05
C ALA A 92 -17.13 26.57 -12.26
N THR A 93 -17.32 25.41 -12.89
CA THR A 93 -18.22 25.23 -14.03
C THR A 93 -19.00 23.93 -13.85
N LEU A 94 -20.30 23.94 -14.12
CA LEU A 94 -21.08 22.71 -14.24
C LEU A 94 -21.13 22.31 -15.71
N SER A 95 -20.63 21.13 -16.06
CA SER A 95 -20.69 20.63 -17.43
C SER A 95 -22.14 20.30 -17.84
N GLU A 96 -22.39 20.16 -19.15
CA GLU A 96 -23.71 19.77 -19.68
C GLU A 96 -24.17 18.40 -19.18
N VAL A 97 -23.23 17.52 -18.84
CA VAL A 97 -23.48 16.19 -18.28
C VAL A 97 -23.60 16.20 -16.75
N GLY A 98 -23.60 17.38 -16.11
CA GLY A 98 -23.81 17.54 -14.66
C GLY A 98 -22.56 17.33 -13.80
N SER A 99 -21.36 17.32 -14.39
CA SER A 99 -20.10 17.21 -13.64
C SER A 99 -19.61 18.59 -13.21
N LEU A 100 -19.29 18.75 -11.92
CA LEU A 100 -18.65 19.97 -11.43
C LEU A 100 -17.16 19.94 -11.82
N GLU A 101 -16.67 21.01 -12.44
CA GLU A 101 -15.26 21.23 -12.72
C GLU A 101 -14.78 22.42 -11.90
N VAL A 102 -13.63 22.28 -11.23
CA VAL A 102 -13.04 23.36 -10.44
C VAL A 102 -11.60 23.60 -10.89
N HIS A 103 -11.21 24.85 -11.07
CA HIS A 103 -9.87 25.26 -11.47
C HIS A 103 -9.30 26.28 -10.48
N CYS A 104 -8.01 26.19 -10.19
CA CYS A 104 -7.25 27.30 -9.64
C CYS A 104 -6.73 28.16 -10.81
N VAL A 105 -6.96 29.47 -10.78
CA VAL A 105 -6.58 30.43 -11.81
C VAL A 105 -5.64 31.48 -11.20
N ALA A 106 -4.39 31.53 -11.65
CA ALA A 106 -3.44 32.56 -11.23
C ALA A 106 -3.65 33.88 -11.99
N ALA A 107 -3.11 34.97 -11.44
CA ALA A 107 -3.21 36.31 -12.04
C ALA A 107 -2.54 36.41 -13.42
N ASP A 108 -1.57 35.55 -13.72
CA ASP A 108 -0.89 35.45 -15.02
C ASP A 108 -1.67 34.60 -16.05
N GLY A 109 -2.86 34.10 -15.67
CA GLY A 109 -3.71 33.28 -16.52
C GLY A 109 -3.38 31.78 -16.49
N GLN A 110 -2.39 31.33 -15.72
CA GLN A 110 -2.15 29.89 -15.54
C GLN A 110 -3.33 29.23 -14.83
N ARG A 111 -3.70 28.02 -15.28
CA ARG A 111 -4.86 27.28 -14.76
C ARG A 111 -4.45 25.87 -14.35
N TRP A 112 -4.87 25.46 -13.16
CA TRP A 112 -4.70 24.11 -12.64
C TRP A 112 -6.07 23.50 -12.36
N GLN A 113 -6.40 22.40 -13.05
CA GLN A 113 -7.65 21.69 -12.82
C GLN A 113 -7.59 20.88 -11.53
N LEU A 114 -8.58 21.08 -10.66
CA LEU A 114 -8.84 20.25 -9.50
C LEU A 114 -9.68 19.05 -9.94
N ALA A 115 -9.02 18.00 -10.43
CA ALA A 115 -9.70 16.79 -10.90
C ALA A 115 -10.07 15.86 -9.72
N PHE A 116 -11.29 15.32 -9.76
CA PHE A 116 -11.66 14.18 -8.93
C PHE A 116 -10.77 12.99 -9.29
N GLN A 117 -10.18 12.32 -8.30
CA GLN A 117 -9.53 11.03 -8.53
C GLN A 117 -10.63 9.99 -8.81
N LEU A 118 -11.01 9.87 -10.09
CA LEU A 118 -11.95 8.87 -10.59
C LEU A 118 -11.28 7.52 -10.89
N ARG A 119 -9.96 7.41 -10.76
CA ARG A 119 -9.19 6.22 -11.13
C ARG A 119 -8.57 5.51 -9.92
N GLU A 120 -9.40 5.09 -8.97
CA GLU A 120 -9.14 3.87 -8.17
C GLU A 120 -10.42 3.04 -7.97
N ALA A 121 -11.50 3.36 -8.67
CA ALA A 121 -12.80 2.66 -8.59
C ALA A 121 -13.26 2.21 -9.98
N GLU A 122 -12.45 1.38 -10.66
CA GLU A 122 -13.00 0.54 -11.74
C GLU A 122 -13.47 -0.77 -11.10
N GLY A 123 -14.78 -0.81 -10.79
CA GLY A 123 -15.44 -1.93 -10.12
C GLY A 123 -16.53 -1.43 -9.16
N GLY A 124 -17.59 -0.85 -9.71
CA GLY A 124 -18.59 -0.10 -8.95
C GLY A 124 -19.46 -0.92 -8.00
N ASP A 125 -19.68 -0.38 -6.81
CA ASP A 125 -21.01 0.02 -6.38
C ASP A 125 -20.83 1.24 -5.47
N ILE A 126 -21.76 2.20 -5.53
CA ILE A 126 -21.73 3.43 -4.72
C ILE A 126 -22.17 3.05 -3.31
N LEU A 127 -21.39 2.22 -2.63
CA LEU A 127 -21.63 1.83 -1.25
C LEU A 127 -20.87 2.79 -0.35
N GLU A 128 -21.66 3.65 0.27
CA GLU A 128 -21.36 4.44 1.47
C GLU A 128 -20.08 5.26 1.35
N THR A 129 -20.26 6.58 1.22
CA THR A 129 -19.25 7.54 1.64
C THR A 129 -18.75 7.03 2.99
N PRO A 130 -17.46 6.62 3.14
CA PRO A 130 -16.98 6.33 4.46
C PRO A 130 -17.23 7.62 5.21
N GLU A 131 -18.06 7.56 6.24
CA GLU A 131 -18.03 8.55 7.29
C GLU A 131 -16.55 8.86 7.47
N GLU A 132 -16.17 10.14 7.41
CA GLU A 132 -14.85 10.53 7.88
C GLU A 132 -14.77 9.99 9.30
N GLU A 133 -14.21 8.78 9.46
CA GLU A 133 -14.04 8.15 10.75
C GLU A 133 -13.32 9.21 11.54
N THR A 134 -14.05 9.78 12.50
CA THR A 134 -13.59 10.93 13.24
C THR A 134 -12.24 10.56 13.81
N LEU A 135 -11.20 11.23 13.32
CA LEU A 135 -9.83 10.95 13.74
C LEU A 135 -9.80 10.94 15.26
N PRO A 136 -9.10 9.98 15.90
CA PRO A 136 -9.08 9.88 17.34
C PRO A 136 -8.70 11.23 17.98
N PRO A 137 -9.38 11.66 19.05
CA PRO A 137 -9.10 12.96 19.67
C PRO A 137 -7.64 13.06 20.16
N GLN A 138 -7.01 11.93 20.46
CA GLN A 138 -5.60 11.83 20.87
C GLN A 138 -4.60 11.92 19.70
N LEU A 139 -5.04 12.09 18.44
CA LEU A 139 -4.13 12.20 17.29
C LEU A 139 -3.09 13.32 17.46
N GLY A 140 -3.50 14.48 17.98
CA GLY A 140 -2.57 15.58 18.25
C GLY A 140 -1.44 15.16 19.20
N ALA A 141 -1.79 14.52 20.31
CA ALA A 141 -0.82 13.99 21.28
C ALA A 141 0.08 12.89 20.68
N ALA A 142 -0.46 12.04 19.79
CA ALA A 142 0.31 11.04 19.08
C ALA A 142 1.34 11.67 18.12
N ILE A 143 0.96 12.73 17.40
CA ILE A 143 1.88 13.49 16.54
C ILE A 143 2.95 14.17 17.40
N GLU A 144 2.61 14.73 18.57
CA GLU A 144 3.61 15.29 19.49
C GLU A 144 4.66 14.25 19.95
N LYS A 145 4.27 12.98 20.12
CA LYS A 145 5.23 11.90 20.38
C LYS A 145 6.16 11.65 19.19
N ILE A 146 5.64 11.68 17.96
CA ILE A 146 6.45 11.58 16.74
C ILE A 146 7.41 12.79 16.64
N ASP A 147 6.94 13.99 16.92
CA ASP A 147 7.72 15.23 16.95
C ASP A 147 8.85 15.16 17.97
N ARG A 148 8.56 14.65 19.17
CA ARG A 148 9.56 14.46 20.22
C ARG A 148 10.70 13.54 19.77
N ILE A 149 10.41 12.46 19.05
CA ILE A 149 11.43 11.49 18.61
C ILE A 149 12.17 11.95 17.34
N PHE A 150 11.45 12.43 16.32
CA PHE A 150 12.01 12.70 14.98
C PHE A 150 12.09 14.18 14.60
N GLY A 151 11.45 15.08 15.35
CA GLY A 151 11.40 16.51 15.06
C GLY A 151 12.77 17.20 15.12
N THR A 152 13.00 18.20 14.28
CA THR A 152 14.33 18.86 14.11
C THR A 152 14.91 19.47 15.37
N ARG A 153 14.05 19.90 16.31
CA ARG A 153 14.44 20.51 17.59
C ARG A 153 14.69 19.50 18.72
N SER A 154 14.46 18.22 18.48
CA SER A 154 14.70 17.18 19.49
C SER A 154 16.19 17.03 19.75
N LYS A 155 16.61 17.33 20.97
CA LYS A 155 17.96 17.11 21.47
C LYS A 155 17.93 16.03 22.55
N GLN A 156 18.95 15.16 22.54
CA GLN A 156 19.18 14.13 23.57
C GLN A 156 17.93 13.25 23.85
N VAL A 157 17.35 12.66 22.81
CA VAL A 157 16.28 11.67 22.95
C VAL A 157 16.89 10.37 23.48
N ASP A 158 16.38 9.87 24.61
CA ASP A 158 16.83 8.61 25.19
C ASP A 158 16.50 7.44 24.23
N PRO A 159 17.45 6.54 23.90
CA PRO A 159 17.18 5.34 23.11
C PRO A 159 16.01 4.48 23.62
N LYS A 160 15.72 4.51 24.93
CA LYS A 160 14.53 3.86 25.52
C LYS A 160 13.24 4.53 25.08
N GLU A 161 13.22 5.87 25.00
CA GLU A 161 12.07 6.65 24.53
C GLU A 161 11.74 6.29 23.08
N VAL A 162 12.77 6.17 22.23
CA VAL A 162 12.62 5.76 20.82
C VAL A 162 11.99 4.36 20.71
N ARG A 163 12.50 3.38 21.46
CA ARG A 163 11.97 2.01 21.49
C ARG A 163 10.54 1.93 22.02
N GLN A 164 10.17 2.84 22.91
CA GLN A 164 8.83 2.92 23.50
C GLN A 164 7.83 3.72 22.68
N LEU A 165 8.25 4.37 21.59
CA LEU A 165 7.37 5.20 20.76
C LEU A 165 6.13 4.42 20.31
N ARG A 166 6.32 3.21 19.77
CA ARG A 166 5.22 2.37 19.30
C ARG A 166 4.20 2.06 20.41
N ALA A 167 4.67 1.61 21.57
CA ALA A 167 3.79 1.32 22.71
C ALA A 167 3.06 2.60 23.20
N SER A 168 3.73 3.75 23.13
CA SER A 168 3.13 5.04 23.49
C SER A 168 2.02 5.44 22.51
N LEU A 169 2.20 5.18 21.21
CA LEU A 169 1.16 5.40 20.20
C LEU A 169 -0.03 4.46 20.40
N GLU A 170 0.23 3.17 20.67
CA GLU A 170 -0.84 2.19 20.98
C GLU A 170 -1.62 2.55 22.26
N HIS A 171 -0.95 3.12 23.27
CA HIS A 171 -1.61 3.62 24.47
C HIS A 171 -2.57 4.79 24.17
N LEU A 172 -2.19 5.69 23.27
CA LEU A 172 -2.99 6.88 22.92
C LEU A 172 -4.12 6.58 21.93
N LEU A 173 -3.86 5.71 20.95
CA LEU A 173 -4.72 5.48 19.79
C LEU A 173 -5.45 4.14 19.84
N GLY A 174 -5.20 3.32 20.88
CA GLY A 174 -5.70 1.95 20.97
C GLY A 174 -4.84 0.94 20.21
N ARG A 175 -5.31 -0.31 20.15
CA ARG A 175 -4.60 -1.42 19.49
C ARG A 175 -4.37 -1.11 18.02
N ARG A 176 -3.13 -1.29 17.55
CA ARG A 176 -2.71 -0.94 16.19
C ARG A 176 -3.48 -1.68 15.09
N GLU A 177 -3.94 -2.90 15.39
CA GLU A 177 -4.74 -3.71 14.46
C GLU A 177 -6.09 -3.03 14.14
N GLY A 178 -6.56 -2.15 15.02
CA GLY A 178 -7.75 -1.33 14.84
C GLY A 178 -7.50 0.06 14.25
N TRP A 179 -6.25 0.43 13.92
CA TRP A 179 -5.96 1.74 13.32
C TRP A 179 -6.43 1.77 11.87
N ALA A 180 -7.51 2.50 11.61
CA ALA A 180 -8.07 2.66 10.28
C ALA A 180 -7.19 3.51 9.36
N THR A 181 -7.41 3.37 8.06
CA THR A 181 -6.58 3.97 7.01
C THR A 181 -6.39 5.49 7.15
N PRO A 182 -7.43 6.31 7.42
CA PRO A 182 -7.24 7.75 7.56
C PRO A 182 -6.26 8.13 8.68
N LEU A 183 -6.33 7.43 9.83
CA LEU A 183 -5.39 7.60 10.94
C LEU A 183 -3.97 7.22 10.52
N LEU A 184 -3.80 6.06 9.88
CA LEU A 184 -2.51 5.59 9.40
C LEU A 184 -1.87 6.62 8.44
N ARG A 185 -2.62 7.19 7.50
CA ARG A 185 -2.09 8.22 6.59
C ARG A 185 -1.66 9.49 7.32
N ARG A 186 -2.39 9.92 8.36
CA ARG A 186 -1.95 11.05 9.20
C ARG A 186 -0.65 10.77 9.93
N LEU A 187 -0.47 9.56 10.45
CA LEU A 187 0.78 9.15 11.11
C LEU A 187 1.93 9.08 10.10
N PHE A 188 1.69 8.52 8.91
CA PHE A 188 2.67 8.50 7.83
C PHE A 188 3.11 9.89 7.40
N ASP A 189 2.16 10.82 7.19
CA ASP A 189 2.46 12.20 6.79
C ASP A 189 3.36 12.88 7.85
N ALA A 190 3.04 12.72 9.14
CA ALA A 190 3.86 13.23 10.23
C ALA A 190 5.28 12.63 10.24
N LEU A 191 5.42 11.32 9.99
CA LEU A 191 6.71 10.64 9.90
C LEU A 191 7.54 11.13 8.70
N MET A 192 6.91 11.32 7.54
CA MET A 192 7.58 11.80 6.33
C MET A 192 8.10 13.22 6.46
N GLU A 193 7.31 14.13 7.04
CA GLU A 193 7.75 15.49 7.34
C GLU A 193 9.02 15.52 8.22
N ARG A 194 9.21 14.48 9.04
CA ARG A 194 10.34 14.33 9.97
C ARG A 194 11.33 13.25 9.56
N ALA A 195 11.33 12.83 8.30
CA ALA A 195 12.16 11.73 7.81
C ALA A 195 13.66 11.94 8.09
N LYS A 196 14.15 13.19 8.12
CA LYS A 196 15.54 13.49 8.48
C LYS A 196 15.91 13.04 9.90
N GLY A 197 14.97 13.03 10.84
CA GLY A 197 15.19 12.62 12.23
C GLY A 197 15.53 11.13 12.39
N ARG A 198 15.18 10.28 11.41
CA ARG A 198 15.50 8.84 11.44
C ARG A 198 17.01 8.56 11.46
N ARG A 199 17.81 9.50 10.94
CA ARG A 199 19.25 9.40 10.75
C ARG A 199 20.09 9.65 12.01
N ARG A 200 19.46 9.74 13.19
CA ARG A 200 20.12 10.07 14.48
C ARG A 200 20.81 8.90 15.17
N SER A 201 20.18 7.73 15.12
CA SER A 201 20.76 6.49 15.64
C SER A 201 20.09 5.29 14.95
N ALA A 202 20.69 4.10 15.08
CA ALA A 202 20.09 2.87 14.57
C ALA A 202 18.67 2.64 15.14
N GLU A 203 18.44 2.96 16.42
CA GLU A 203 17.10 2.88 17.04
C GLU A 203 16.08 3.81 16.35
N HIS A 204 16.48 5.03 15.98
CA HIS A 204 15.59 5.95 15.26
C HIS A 204 15.28 5.42 13.86
N GLU A 205 16.27 4.89 13.15
CA GLU A 205 16.07 4.37 11.80
C GLU A 205 15.17 3.13 11.81
N ARG A 206 15.40 2.18 12.73
CA ARG A 206 14.52 1.02 12.94
C ARG A 206 13.07 1.43 13.22
N ALA A 207 12.87 2.32 14.20
CA ALA A 207 11.53 2.75 14.60
C ALA A 207 10.81 3.50 13.47
N TRP A 208 11.52 4.35 12.73
CA TRP A 208 10.95 5.10 11.62
C TRP A 208 10.55 4.17 10.46
N LEU A 209 11.44 3.27 10.03
CA LEU A 209 11.16 2.31 8.95
C LEU A 209 9.95 1.44 9.29
N ASN A 210 9.90 0.94 10.53
CA ASN A 210 8.78 0.13 11.00
C ASN A 210 7.46 0.90 10.95
N LEU A 211 7.41 2.09 11.58
CA LEU A 211 6.18 2.88 11.67
C LEU A 211 5.74 3.43 10.32
N ALA A 212 6.67 3.88 9.47
CA ALA A 212 6.36 4.40 8.14
C ALA A 212 5.77 3.30 7.25
N GLY A 213 6.42 2.14 7.19
CA GLY A 213 5.91 1.00 6.43
C GLY A 213 4.56 0.51 6.96
N TYR A 214 4.37 0.47 8.28
CA TYR A 214 3.08 0.11 8.87
C TYR A 214 1.98 1.12 8.52
N SER A 215 2.29 2.41 8.57
CA SER A 215 1.33 3.50 8.34
C SER A 215 0.95 3.70 6.87
N LEU A 216 1.76 3.19 5.93
CA LEU A 216 1.48 3.32 4.50
C LEU A 216 0.91 2.03 3.87
N ARG A 217 0.96 0.88 4.54
CA ARG A 217 0.49 -0.40 3.99
C ARG A 217 -0.97 -0.34 3.49
N PRO A 218 -1.33 -0.98 2.36
CA PRO A 218 -0.47 -1.71 1.41
C PRO A 218 0.27 -0.81 0.38
N GLY A 219 0.15 0.51 0.52
CA GLY A 219 0.67 1.51 -0.42
C GLY A 219 -0.39 2.13 -1.33
N PHE A 220 -1.66 1.73 -1.20
CA PHE A 220 -2.80 2.22 -1.98
C PHE A 220 -4.11 2.10 -1.19
N GLY A 221 -5.22 2.56 -1.78
CA GLY A 221 -6.57 2.42 -1.23
C GLY A 221 -7.04 3.62 -0.41
N HIS A 222 -6.23 4.68 -0.33
CA HIS A 222 -6.65 5.95 0.24
C HIS A 222 -6.20 7.11 -0.66
N PRO A 223 -6.98 8.20 -0.74
CA PRO A 223 -6.59 9.37 -1.51
C PRO A 223 -5.15 9.82 -1.25
N LEU A 224 -4.44 10.08 -2.34
CA LEU A 224 -3.04 10.55 -2.39
C LEU A 224 -1.99 9.51 -1.97
N ASP A 225 -2.34 8.23 -1.89
CA ASP A 225 -1.36 7.19 -1.61
C ASP A 225 -0.28 7.06 -2.68
N GLY A 226 -0.62 7.21 -3.97
CA GLY A 226 0.38 7.28 -5.04
C GLY A 226 1.44 8.37 -4.80
N TRP A 227 1.04 9.57 -4.34
CA TRP A 227 1.98 10.64 -3.99
C TRP A 227 2.82 10.32 -2.75
N ARG A 228 2.23 9.67 -1.74
CA ARG A 228 2.97 9.21 -0.56
C ARG A 228 4.02 8.17 -0.92
N ILE A 229 3.67 7.26 -1.84
CA ILE A 229 4.59 6.26 -2.38
C ILE A 229 5.71 6.93 -3.18
N GLU A 230 5.42 7.87 -4.08
CA GLU A 230 6.44 8.64 -4.81
C GLU A 230 7.43 9.30 -3.82
N GLY A 231 6.90 9.94 -2.77
CA GLY A 231 7.71 10.58 -1.73
C GLY A 231 8.57 9.60 -0.92
N LEU A 232 8.05 8.41 -0.61
CA LEU A 232 8.79 7.35 0.07
C LEU A 232 9.86 6.74 -0.85
N TRP A 233 9.50 6.47 -2.11
CA TRP A 233 10.36 5.87 -3.13
C TRP A 233 11.56 6.75 -3.47
N ALA A 234 11.41 8.08 -3.44
CA ALA A 234 12.54 9.01 -3.60
C ALA A 234 13.67 8.81 -2.57
N MET A 235 13.41 8.11 -1.46
CA MET A 235 14.41 7.78 -0.45
C MET A 235 15.14 6.45 -0.73
N PHE A 236 14.66 5.64 -1.67
CA PHE A 236 15.14 4.29 -1.94
C PHE A 236 16.63 4.24 -2.25
N GLU A 237 17.10 5.05 -3.20
CA GLU A 237 18.50 5.09 -3.66
C GLU A 237 19.52 5.43 -2.56
N HIS A 238 19.08 6.02 -1.44
CA HIS A 238 19.96 6.34 -0.32
C HIS A 238 20.19 5.17 0.63
N GLY A 239 19.42 4.09 0.50
CA GLY A 239 19.44 2.96 1.43
C GLY A 239 19.23 3.35 2.89
N VAL A 240 19.82 2.54 3.77
CA VAL A 240 19.85 2.79 5.21
C VAL A 240 21.18 3.40 5.64
N GLN A 241 21.15 4.30 6.61
CA GLN A 241 22.36 4.92 7.15
C GLN A 241 23.15 3.92 8.01
N TYR A 242 22.45 3.20 8.88
CA TYR A 242 23.06 2.26 9.81
C TYR A 242 23.14 0.84 9.21
N HIS A 243 23.72 0.72 8.01
CA HIS A 243 23.84 -0.53 7.23
C HIS A 243 24.50 -1.70 7.97
N LYS A 244 25.36 -1.46 8.97
CA LYS A 244 25.96 -2.54 9.79
C LYS A 244 24.98 -3.17 10.78
N ASP A 245 23.87 -2.51 11.03
CA ASP A 245 22.86 -2.94 11.98
C ASP A 245 21.89 -3.93 11.31
N SER A 246 21.83 -5.17 11.79
CA SER A 246 20.98 -6.21 11.19
C SER A 246 19.48 -5.90 11.29
N GLN A 247 19.04 -5.26 12.36
CA GLN A 247 17.62 -4.95 12.54
C GLN A 247 17.20 -3.78 11.66
N VAL A 248 18.06 -2.76 11.47
CA VAL A 248 17.79 -1.68 10.50
C VAL A 248 17.56 -2.25 9.10
N ARG A 249 18.43 -3.20 8.69
CA ARG A 249 18.30 -3.90 7.42
C ARG A 249 17.01 -4.72 7.33
N ALA A 250 16.64 -5.46 8.36
CA ALA A 250 15.37 -6.20 8.39
C ALA A 250 14.14 -5.27 8.26
N GLU A 251 14.16 -4.12 8.93
CA GLU A 251 13.08 -3.12 8.84
C GLU A 251 13.01 -2.46 7.45
N TRP A 252 14.13 -2.32 6.74
CA TRP A 252 14.16 -1.85 5.35
C TRP A 252 13.34 -2.76 4.42
N TRP A 253 13.64 -4.07 4.44
CA TRP A 253 12.90 -5.05 3.65
C TRP A 253 11.44 -5.15 4.08
N THR A 254 11.17 -5.06 5.39
CA THR A 254 9.80 -5.04 5.93
C THR A 254 9.01 -3.82 5.44
N LEU A 255 9.62 -2.63 5.41
CA LEU A 255 8.98 -1.43 4.88
C LEU A 255 8.57 -1.63 3.42
N TRP A 256 9.50 -2.04 2.55
CA TRP A 256 9.21 -2.22 1.13
C TRP A 256 8.19 -3.32 0.88
N ARG A 257 8.24 -4.40 1.67
CA ARG A 257 7.23 -5.47 1.60
C ARG A 257 5.83 -4.95 1.91
N ARG A 258 5.70 -4.13 2.96
CA ARG A 258 4.41 -3.58 3.39
C ARG A 258 3.78 -2.63 2.36
N VAL A 259 4.58 -1.98 1.52
CA VAL A 259 4.12 -0.95 0.58
C VAL A 259 4.23 -1.37 -0.89
N ALA A 260 4.65 -2.61 -1.16
CA ALA A 260 4.91 -3.10 -2.51
C ALA A 260 3.71 -2.92 -3.45
N GLY A 261 2.49 -3.02 -2.93
CA GLY A 261 1.28 -2.83 -3.73
C GLY A 261 1.05 -1.42 -4.26
N GLY A 262 1.61 -0.42 -3.58
CA GLY A 262 1.58 0.97 -4.06
C GLY A 262 2.64 1.26 -5.12
N LEU A 263 3.66 0.41 -5.26
CA LEU A 263 4.75 0.60 -6.22
C LEU A 263 4.28 0.29 -7.64
N ASP A 264 4.76 1.06 -8.61
CA ASP A 264 4.59 0.76 -10.02
C ASP A 264 5.54 -0.37 -10.48
N THR A 265 5.37 -0.80 -11.73
CA THR A 265 6.17 -1.89 -12.31
C THR A 265 7.67 -1.56 -12.33
N GLU A 266 8.05 -0.32 -12.62
CA GLU A 266 9.46 0.09 -12.66
C GLU A 266 10.11 -0.02 -11.28
N ALA A 267 9.44 0.47 -10.23
CA ALA A 267 9.92 0.37 -8.86
C ALA A 267 9.98 -1.09 -8.36
N GLN A 268 9.00 -1.93 -8.72
CA GLN A 268 9.05 -3.35 -8.36
C GLN A 268 10.18 -4.11 -9.09
N LEU A 269 10.46 -3.78 -10.35
CA LEU A 269 11.60 -4.34 -11.08
C LEU A 269 12.93 -3.90 -10.45
N ARG A 270 13.05 -2.63 -10.07
CA ARG A 270 14.24 -2.13 -9.36
C ARG A 270 14.47 -2.86 -8.02
N LEU A 271 13.41 -3.15 -7.27
CA LEU A 271 13.49 -3.99 -6.05
C LEU A 271 13.88 -5.43 -6.36
N LEU A 272 13.39 -5.98 -7.48
CA LEU A 272 13.76 -7.31 -7.95
C LEU A 272 15.26 -7.39 -8.30
N ASP A 273 15.84 -6.35 -8.90
CA ASP A 273 17.28 -6.29 -9.18
C ASP A 273 18.10 -6.34 -7.89
N ASP A 274 17.71 -5.57 -6.86
CA ASP A 274 18.36 -5.60 -5.54
C ASP A 274 18.23 -6.99 -4.88
N PHE A 275 17.07 -7.63 -5.01
CA PHE A 275 16.83 -8.99 -4.54
C PHE A 275 17.74 -10.00 -5.25
N ALA A 276 17.79 -9.95 -6.58
CA ALA A 276 18.58 -10.86 -7.41
C ALA A 276 20.07 -10.72 -7.09
N PHE A 277 20.57 -9.49 -7.05
CA PHE A 277 21.96 -9.23 -6.64
C PHE A 277 22.24 -9.73 -5.22
N ASN A 278 21.32 -9.55 -4.28
CA ASN A 278 21.57 -9.96 -2.90
C ASN A 278 21.66 -11.48 -2.71
N LEU A 279 20.85 -12.25 -3.43
CA LEU A 279 20.79 -13.70 -3.30
C LEU A 279 21.76 -14.44 -4.22
N GLN A 280 21.92 -13.98 -5.47
CA GLN A 280 22.67 -14.67 -6.50
C GLN A 280 24.14 -14.23 -6.58
N ALA A 281 24.51 -13.06 -6.05
CA ALA A 281 25.90 -12.61 -6.11
C ALA A 281 26.82 -13.56 -5.33
N ASP A 282 27.90 -13.99 -5.98
CA ASP A 282 28.94 -14.81 -5.37
C ASP A 282 29.73 -14.03 -4.30
N ALA A 283 30.50 -14.75 -3.48
CA ALA A 283 31.26 -14.15 -2.38
C ALA A 283 32.18 -12.99 -2.84
N SER A 284 32.73 -13.07 -4.04
CA SER A 284 33.58 -12.03 -4.66
C SER A 284 32.79 -10.78 -5.08
N GLU A 285 31.53 -10.94 -5.50
CA GLU A 285 30.65 -9.84 -5.93
C GLU A 285 29.97 -9.17 -4.74
N ARG A 286 29.63 -9.93 -3.69
CA ARG A 286 29.11 -9.39 -2.42
C ARG A 286 30.06 -8.39 -1.78
N GLY A 287 31.38 -8.56 -1.95
CA GLY A 287 32.39 -7.62 -1.47
C GLY A 287 32.45 -6.28 -2.23
N LYS A 288 31.87 -6.22 -3.43
CA LYS A 288 31.79 -5.01 -4.27
C LYS A 288 30.46 -4.28 -4.16
N ARG A 289 29.57 -4.73 -3.28
CA ARG A 289 28.23 -4.20 -3.07
C ARG A 289 28.29 -2.71 -2.69
N PRO A 290 27.59 -1.82 -3.43
CA PRO A 290 27.41 -0.45 -3.00
C PRO A 290 26.73 -0.40 -1.63
N ILE A 291 27.15 0.49 -0.75
CA ILE A 291 26.56 0.67 0.59
C ILE A 291 25.06 1.02 0.55
N THR A 292 24.60 1.57 -0.57
CA THR A 292 23.20 1.91 -0.86
C THR A 292 22.35 0.68 -1.19
N LEU A 293 22.97 -0.41 -1.64
CA LEU A 293 22.31 -1.70 -1.84
C LEU A 293 22.22 -2.42 -0.50
N VAL A 294 21.10 -2.23 0.18
CA VAL A 294 20.86 -2.78 1.52
C VAL A 294 20.80 -4.30 1.43
N ASP A 295 21.60 -5.00 2.22
CA ASP A 295 21.54 -6.45 2.31
C ASP A 295 20.50 -6.89 3.37
N GLY A 296 20.23 -8.19 3.45
CA GLY A 296 19.18 -8.69 4.33
C GLY A 296 19.35 -10.16 4.66
N SER A 297 18.52 -10.65 5.58
CA SER A 297 18.36 -12.09 5.72
C SER A 297 17.66 -12.64 4.48
N GLU A 298 17.98 -13.88 4.10
CA GLU A 298 17.31 -14.54 2.98
C GLU A 298 15.79 -14.61 3.17
N GLU A 299 15.33 -14.75 4.42
CA GLU A 299 13.89 -14.75 4.73
C GLU A 299 13.23 -13.40 4.38
N ASP A 300 13.83 -12.29 4.80
CA ASP A 300 13.26 -10.96 4.55
C ASP A 300 13.19 -10.66 3.05
N MET A 301 14.24 -11.04 2.32
CA MET A 301 14.33 -10.83 0.87
C MET A 301 13.33 -11.70 0.10
N LEU A 302 13.17 -12.98 0.48
CA LEU A 302 12.15 -13.86 -0.11
C LEU A 302 10.73 -13.36 0.17
N ARG A 303 10.48 -12.80 1.36
CA ARG A 303 9.18 -12.20 1.68
C ARG A 303 8.88 -10.97 0.85
N LEU A 304 9.87 -10.13 0.56
CA LEU A 304 9.69 -9.03 -0.38
C LEU A 304 9.43 -9.55 -1.80
N GLY A 305 10.29 -10.44 -2.32
CA GLY A 305 10.15 -10.98 -3.68
C GLY A 305 8.79 -11.62 -3.92
N ALA A 306 8.27 -12.34 -2.92
CA ALA A 306 6.92 -12.92 -2.92
C ALA A 306 5.77 -11.90 -2.91
N SER A 307 6.05 -10.63 -2.61
CA SER A 307 5.08 -9.53 -2.62
C SER A 307 5.14 -8.69 -3.90
N LEU A 308 6.08 -8.97 -4.80
CA LEU A 308 6.22 -8.28 -6.08
C LEU A 308 5.26 -8.91 -7.11
N GLU A 309 4.03 -8.41 -7.17
CA GLU A 309 3.01 -8.97 -8.07
C GLU A 309 2.88 -8.25 -9.42
N ARG A 310 3.47 -7.04 -9.58
CA ARG A 310 3.43 -6.25 -10.82
C ARG A 310 4.65 -6.48 -11.73
N ILE A 311 5.50 -7.44 -11.38
CA ILE A 311 6.60 -7.87 -12.25
C ILE A 311 6.05 -8.73 -13.41
N PRO A 312 6.67 -8.67 -14.60
CA PRO A 312 6.27 -9.49 -15.74
C PRO A 312 6.21 -10.99 -15.42
N SER A 313 5.26 -11.68 -16.05
CA SER A 313 5.00 -13.12 -15.86
C SER A 313 6.26 -14.00 -16.02
N ALA A 314 7.13 -13.68 -16.98
CA ALA A 314 8.39 -14.40 -17.20
C ALA A 314 9.32 -14.37 -15.98
N TYR A 315 9.48 -13.21 -15.32
CA TYR A 315 10.28 -13.11 -14.10
C TYR A 315 9.70 -13.93 -12.96
N LYS A 316 8.36 -14.04 -12.84
CA LYS A 316 7.75 -14.93 -11.84
C LYS A 316 8.09 -16.40 -12.11
N ALA A 317 8.14 -16.80 -13.38
CA ALA A 317 8.55 -18.15 -13.76
C ALA A 317 10.02 -18.41 -13.37
N GLU A 318 10.92 -17.48 -13.67
CA GLU A 318 12.35 -17.58 -13.31
C GLU A 318 12.55 -17.69 -11.80
N ILE A 319 11.91 -16.79 -11.03
CA ILE A 319 11.99 -16.79 -9.56
C ILE A 319 11.44 -18.11 -9.00
N GLY A 320 10.29 -18.58 -9.48
CA GLY A 320 9.68 -19.83 -9.01
C GLY A 320 10.52 -21.05 -9.35
N ASN A 321 11.14 -21.09 -10.53
CA ASN A 321 12.08 -22.14 -10.93
C ASN A 321 13.29 -22.18 -10.00
N TRP A 322 13.91 -21.03 -9.76
CA TRP A 322 15.03 -20.92 -8.82
C TRP A 322 14.62 -21.36 -7.39
N MET A 323 13.44 -20.95 -6.90
CA MET A 323 12.94 -21.40 -5.59
C MET A 323 12.74 -22.91 -5.55
N MET A 324 12.27 -23.52 -6.64
CA MET A 324 12.13 -24.98 -6.73
C MET A 324 13.48 -25.70 -6.69
N GLU A 325 14.52 -25.18 -7.35
CA GLU A 325 15.88 -25.71 -7.25
C GLU A 325 16.38 -25.66 -5.80
N GLN A 326 16.14 -24.55 -5.09
CA GLN A 326 16.49 -24.44 -3.67
C GLN A 326 15.73 -25.47 -2.83
N ILE A 327 14.43 -25.68 -3.08
CA ILE A 327 13.61 -26.68 -2.38
C ILE A 327 14.14 -28.10 -2.60
N GLU A 328 14.49 -28.45 -3.84
CA GLU A 328 15.03 -29.78 -4.19
C GLU A 328 16.41 -30.03 -3.59
N ALA A 329 17.20 -28.98 -3.38
CA ALA A 329 18.50 -29.06 -2.70
C ALA A 329 18.39 -29.25 -1.18
N ILE A 330 17.23 -29.02 -0.56
CA ILE A 330 17.04 -29.21 0.88
C ILE A 330 17.04 -30.71 1.21
N PRO A 331 17.92 -31.18 2.13
CA PRO A 331 17.97 -32.58 2.51
C PRO A 331 16.61 -33.10 2.99
N SER A 332 16.14 -34.18 2.39
CA SER A 332 14.88 -34.85 2.74
C SER A 332 15.08 -36.12 3.57
N SER A 333 16.34 -36.48 3.87
CA SER A 333 16.70 -37.74 4.51
C SER A 333 16.56 -37.68 6.03
N GLY A 334 15.77 -38.59 6.59
CA GLY A 334 15.53 -38.70 8.03
C GLY A 334 14.09 -39.05 8.38
N ALA A 335 13.89 -39.70 9.52
CA ALA A 335 12.54 -39.96 10.05
C ALA A 335 11.83 -38.65 10.46
N LYS A 336 12.60 -37.68 10.95
CA LYS A 336 12.16 -36.34 11.39
C LYS A 336 13.10 -35.27 10.83
N LEU A 337 12.56 -34.18 10.33
CA LEU A 337 13.33 -33.01 9.89
C LEU A 337 13.86 -32.27 11.12
N ASP A 338 15.13 -31.89 11.10
CA ASP A 338 15.67 -30.96 12.10
C ASP A 338 15.10 -29.55 11.88
N ALA A 339 15.23 -28.69 12.89
CA ALA A 339 14.64 -27.35 12.88
C ALA A 339 15.17 -26.46 11.74
N LYS A 340 16.44 -26.60 11.34
CA LYS A 340 17.04 -25.81 10.28
C LYS A 340 16.48 -26.22 8.92
N THR A 341 16.40 -27.53 8.67
CA THR A 341 15.81 -28.08 7.45
C THR A 341 14.33 -27.73 7.32
N ALA A 342 13.56 -27.86 8.41
CA ALA A 342 12.14 -27.48 8.43
C ALA A 342 11.93 -25.97 8.17
N ALA A 343 12.79 -25.11 8.74
CA ALA A 343 12.74 -23.66 8.49
C ALA A 343 13.07 -23.32 7.02
N GLY A 344 14.04 -24.02 6.41
CA GLY A 344 14.35 -23.90 4.99
C GLY A 344 13.14 -24.20 4.09
N TYR A 345 12.50 -25.35 4.32
CA TYR A 345 11.27 -25.71 3.59
C TYR A 345 10.17 -24.68 3.77
N THR A 346 9.92 -24.26 5.02
CA THR A 346 8.89 -23.26 5.33
C THR A 346 9.11 -21.96 4.57
N ARG A 347 10.35 -21.47 4.53
CA ARG A 347 10.73 -20.22 3.87
C ARG A 347 10.46 -20.27 2.37
N TYR A 348 11.01 -21.26 1.66
CA TYR A 348 10.88 -21.32 0.20
C TYR A 348 9.48 -21.72 -0.25
N LEU A 349 8.81 -22.66 0.44
CA LEU A 349 7.46 -23.10 0.05
C LEU A 349 6.42 -22.01 0.27
N TRP A 350 6.55 -21.22 1.33
CA TRP A 350 5.69 -20.05 1.53
C TRP A 350 5.89 -19.03 0.40
N ALA A 351 7.15 -18.71 0.06
CA ALA A 351 7.47 -17.74 -1.00
C ALA A 351 6.99 -18.22 -2.38
N LEU A 352 7.24 -19.50 -2.71
CA LEU A 352 6.77 -20.12 -3.95
C LEU A 352 5.25 -20.12 -4.05
N GLY A 353 4.54 -20.42 -2.96
CA GLY A 353 3.08 -20.35 -2.92
C GLY A 353 2.54 -18.96 -3.22
N ARG A 354 3.26 -17.90 -2.84
CA ARG A 354 2.90 -16.50 -3.13
C ARG A 354 3.24 -16.10 -4.56
N VAL A 355 4.46 -16.36 -5.03
CA VAL A 355 4.89 -16.07 -6.42
C VAL A 355 4.01 -16.81 -7.42
N GLY A 356 3.69 -18.06 -7.13
CA GLY A 356 2.85 -18.91 -7.97
C GLY A 356 1.35 -18.77 -7.74
N ALA A 357 0.89 -17.88 -6.86
CA ALA A 357 -0.53 -17.69 -6.61
C ALA A 357 -1.28 -17.31 -7.90
N ARG A 358 -2.38 -18.01 -8.19
CA ARG A 358 -3.19 -17.76 -9.40
C ARG A 358 -4.06 -16.50 -9.32
N GLN A 359 -4.27 -16.01 -8.10
CA GLN A 359 -4.95 -14.75 -7.84
C GLN A 359 -3.98 -13.81 -7.12
N SER A 360 -3.61 -12.74 -7.82
CA SER A 360 -2.86 -11.62 -7.28
C SER A 360 -3.68 -10.87 -6.23
N PHE A 361 -3.01 -10.29 -5.25
CA PHE A 361 -3.55 -9.36 -4.28
C PHE A 361 -3.73 -7.95 -4.85
N HIS A 362 -2.78 -7.47 -5.66
CA HIS A 362 -2.80 -6.13 -6.26
C HIS A 362 -2.29 -6.09 -7.71
N GLY A 363 -1.67 -7.18 -8.20
CA GLY A 363 -1.24 -7.30 -9.60
C GLY A 363 -2.41 -7.59 -10.55
N SER A 364 -2.22 -7.30 -11.83
CA SER A 364 -3.16 -7.67 -12.89
C SER A 364 -3.24 -9.20 -13.03
N ALA A 365 -4.38 -9.69 -13.55
CA ALA A 365 -4.58 -11.11 -13.86
C ALA A 365 -3.51 -11.66 -14.82
N HIS A 366 -3.01 -10.84 -15.74
CA HIS A 366 -2.00 -11.24 -16.73
C HIS A 366 -0.57 -11.31 -16.17
N GLU A 367 -0.35 -10.83 -14.95
CA GLU A 367 0.99 -10.80 -14.34
C GLU A 367 1.30 -12.09 -13.57
N VAL A 368 0.37 -13.05 -13.45
CA VAL A 368 0.65 -14.33 -12.78
C VAL A 368 1.66 -15.17 -13.56
N ALA A 369 2.40 -16.06 -12.89
CA ALA A 369 3.34 -16.95 -13.58
C ALA A 369 2.59 -17.84 -14.59
N PRO A 370 3.21 -18.25 -15.72
CA PRO A 370 2.56 -19.09 -16.73
C PRO A 370 2.02 -20.40 -16.14
N SER A 371 0.93 -20.91 -16.71
CA SER A 371 0.27 -22.14 -16.23
C SER A 371 1.20 -23.35 -16.32
N GLU A 372 2.04 -23.39 -17.36
CA GLU A 372 3.01 -24.45 -17.63
C GLU A 372 4.07 -24.53 -16.54
N ALA A 373 4.62 -23.37 -16.13
CA ALA A 373 5.57 -23.29 -15.03
C ALA A 373 4.92 -23.70 -13.70
N ALA A 374 3.70 -23.25 -13.45
CA ALA A 374 2.92 -23.63 -12.26
C ALA A 374 2.68 -25.15 -12.19
N GLU A 375 2.33 -25.79 -13.32
CA GLU A 375 2.16 -27.24 -13.39
C GLU A 375 3.46 -28.01 -13.15
N GLU A 376 4.59 -27.52 -13.68
CA GLU A 376 5.91 -28.10 -13.41
C GLU A 376 6.22 -28.07 -11.91
N TRP A 377 6.03 -26.91 -11.26
CA TRP A 377 6.23 -26.76 -9.81
C TRP A 377 5.32 -27.69 -9.02
N LEU A 378 4.03 -27.78 -9.36
CA LEU A 378 3.10 -28.72 -8.73
C LEU A 378 3.56 -30.17 -8.89
N GLY A 379 4.08 -30.54 -10.08
CA GLY A 379 4.65 -31.86 -10.34
C GLY A 379 5.82 -32.20 -9.40
N LYS A 380 6.69 -31.23 -9.10
CA LYS A 380 7.79 -31.38 -8.14
C LYS A 380 7.29 -31.39 -6.69
N LEU A 381 6.39 -30.48 -6.32
CA LEU A 381 5.78 -30.42 -4.98
C LEU A 381 5.04 -31.70 -4.61
N LEU A 382 4.38 -32.36 -5.56
CA LEU A 382 3.68 -33.63 -5.35
C LEU A 382 4.62 -34.80 -4.98
N LYS A 383 5.93 -34.69 -5.25
CA LYS A 383 6.94 -35.68 -4.85
C LYS A 383 7.36 -35.54 -3.38
N LEU A 384 7.11 -34.40 -2.75
CA LEU A 384 7.42 -34.18 -1.33
C LEU A 384 6.49 -34.99 -0.41
N ASP A 385 7.00 -35.39 0.75
CA ASP A 385 6.17 -35.96 1.82
C ASP A 385 5.48 -34.85 2.61
N TRP A 386 4.24 -34.53 2.24
CA TRP A 386 3.46 -33.44 2.85
C TRP A 386 3.10 -33.67 4.32
N LYS A 387 3.25 -34.90 4.84
CA LYS A 387 3.09 -35.16 6.28
C LYS A 387 4.33 -34.70 7.07
N LYS A 388 5.50 -34.72 6.43
CA LYS A 388 6.76 -34.22 7.01
C LYS A 388 7.01 -32.75 6.68
N VAL A 389 6.67 -32.34 5.45
CA VAL A 389 6.83 -31.00 4.91
C VAL A 389 5.46 -30.35 4.78
N GLU A 390 4.86 -30.00 5.92
CA GLU A 390 3.51 -29.41 5.97
C GLU A 390 3.33 -28.17 5.07
N PRO A 391 4.32 -27.25 4.93
CA PRO A 391 4.20 -26.09 4.04
C PRO A 391 4.03 -26.43 2.54
N ALA A 392 4.30 -27.67 2.11
CA ALA A 392 4.13 -28.07 0.72
C ALA A 392 2.66 -28.08 0.30
N GLY A 393 1.76 -28.44 1.23
CA GLY A 393 0.31 -28.38 1.01
C GLY A 393 -0.18 -26.95 0.81
N PHE A 394 0.36 -26.00 1.59
CA PHE A 394 0.08 -24.57 1.42
C PHE A 394 0.50 -24.09 0.03
N ALA A 395 1.76 -24.32 -0.36
CA ALA A 395 2.28 -23.90 -1.66
C ALA A 395 1.44 -24.47 -2.82
N ALA A 396 1.19 -25.78 -2.80
CA ALA A 396 0.41 -26.45 -3.84
C ALA A 396 -1.03 -25.92 -3.92
N THR A 397 -1.65 -25.61 -2.78
CA THR A 397 -3.01 -25.05 -2.72
C THR A 397 -3.10 -23.69 -3.43
N HIS A 398 -2.15 -22.79 -3.17
CA HIS A 398 -2.16 -21.46 -3.79
C HIS A 398 -1.79 -21.47 -5.28
N ILE A 399 -0.90 -22.38 -5.69
CA ILE A 399 -0.50 -22.56 -7.09
C ILE A 399 -1.61 -23.24 -7.91
N ALA A 400 -2.37 -24.16 -7.31
CA ALA A 400 -3.46 -24.89 -7.98
C ALA A 400 -4.84 -24.26 -7.78
N ARG A 401 -4.93 -23.10 -7.12
CA ARG A 401 -6.20 -22.43 -6.80
C ARG A 401 -6.99 -22.15 -8.07
N MET A 402 -8.29 -22.45 -8.03
CA MET A 402 -9.19 -22.16 -9.14
C MET A 402 -9.60 -20.69 -9.13
N THR A 403 -9.44 -20.03 -10.27
CA THR A 403 -9.81 -18.62 -10.48
C THR A 403 -11.05 -18.46 -11.35
N GLY A 404 -11.41 -19.50 -12.12
CA GLY A 404 -12.48 -19.43 -13.12
C GLY A 404 -12.01 -18.91 -14.48
N ASP A 405 -10.74 -18.52 -14.59
CA ASP A 405 -10.10 -18.08 -15.81
C ASP A 405 -9.15 -19.16 -16.35
N ARG A 406 -9.52 -19.72 -17.50
CA ARG A 406 -8.78 -20.81 -18.15
C ARG A 406 -7.36 -20.43 -18.54
N SER A 407 -7.04 -19.16 -18.71
CA SER A 407 -5.69 -18.71 -19.07
C SER A 407 -4.72 -18.73 -17.89
N ARG A 408 -5.26 -18.73 -16.65
CA ARG A 408 -4.48 -18.72 -15.41
C ARG A 408 -4.50 -20.06 -14.69
N ASP A 409 -5.64 -20.75 -14.76
CA ASP A 409 -5.89 -22.00 -14.06
C ASP A 409 -5.02 -23.13 -14.62
N VAL A 410 -4.46 -23.94 -13.72
CA VAL A 410 -3.81 -25.20 -14.10
C VAL A 410 -4.84 -26.21 -14.58
N SER A 411 -4.39 -27.15 -15.40
CA SER A 411 -5.23 -28.19 -15.98
C SER A 411 -5.93 -29.04 -14.92
N GLU A 412 -7.13 -29.49 -15.27
CA GLU A 412 -7.95 -30.34 -14.40
C GLU A 412 -7.22 -31.63 -13.93
N PRO A 413 -6.44 -32.35 -14.76
CA PRO A 413 -5.68 -33.51 -14.31
C PRO A 413 -4.66 -33.18 -13.22
N VAL A 414 -3.98 -32.03 -13.30
CA VAL A 414 -3.03 -31.58 -12.28
C VAL A 414 -3.77 -31.20 -11.00
N ARG A 415 -4.86 -30.44 -11.12
CA ARG A 415 -5.71 -30.03 -10.00
C ARG A 415 -6.29 -31.23 -9.23
N ALA A 416 -6.74 -32.27 -9.94
CA ALA A 416 -7.22 -33.52 -9.36
C ALA A 416 -6.13 -34.27 -8.56
N LYS A 417 -4.87 -34.24 -9.01
CA LYS A 417 -3.73 -34.82 -8.25
C LYS A 417 -3.50 -34.07 -6.94
N VAL A 418 -3.57 -32.74 -6.96
CA VAL A 418 -3.45 -31.88 -5.77
C VAL A 418 -4.57 -32.16 -4.78
N LEU A 419 -5.83 -32.19 -5.24
CA LEU A 419 -7.00 -32.51 -4.40
C LEU A 419 -6.87 -33.88 -3.71
N ARG A 420 -6.44 -34.91 -4.46
CA ARG A 420 -6.20 -36.25 -3.90
C ARG A 420 -5.12 -36.21 -2.81
N ARG A 421 -4.04 -35.46 -3.03
CA ARG A 421 -2.94 -35.35 -2.06
C ARG A 421 -3.39 -34.61 -0.80
N LEU A 422 -4.11 -33.50 -0.93
CA LEU A 422 -4.70 -32.74 0.20
C LEU A 422 -5.62 -33.63 1.05
N GLY A 423 -6.49 -34.43 0.41
CA GLY A 423 -7.36 -35.37 1.10
C GLY A 423 -6.59 -36.46 1.86
N ALA A 424 -5.55 -37.04 1.24
CA ALA A 424 -4.73 -38.09 1.85
C ALA A 424 -3.89 -37.58 3.04
N THR A 425 -3.57 -36.28 3.10
CA THR A 425 -2.79 -35.67 4.18
C THR A 425 -3.67 -35.08 5.29
N GLY A 426 -4.99 -35.05 5.12
CA GLY A 426 -5.91 -34.43 6.08
C GLY A 426 -5.78 -32.90 6.13
N ALA A 427 -5.52 -32.27 4.98
CA ALA A 427 -5.40 -30.82 4.90
C ALA A 427 -6.73 -30.11 5.22
N PRO A 428 -6.72 -28.83 5.64
CA PRO A 428 -7.93 -28.05 5.91
C PRO A 428 -8.93 -28.09 4.75
N SER A 429 -10.23 -28.15 5.07
CA SER A 429 -11.31 -28.17 4.06
C SER A 429 -11.30 -26.91 3.19
N SER A 430 -10.91 -25.76 3.75
CA SER A 430 -10.76 -24.51 3.00
C SER A 430 -9.73 -24.60 1.88
N TRP A 431 -8.65 -25.37 2.06
CA TRP A 431 -7.64 -25.59 1.01
C TRP A 431 -8.19 -26.44 -0.12
N THR A 432 -8.94 -27.48 0.22
CA THR A 432 -9.64 -28.31 -0.78
C THR A 432 -10.66 -27.50 -1.57
N ALA A 433 -11.40 -26.60 -0.90
CA ALA A 433 -12.37 -25.72 -1.55
C ALA A 433 -11.68 -24.76 -2.54
N MET A 434 -10.60 -24.08 -2.13
CA MET A 434 -9.83 -23.18 -3.01
C MET A 434 -9.34 -23.84 -4.31
N VAL A 435 -8.99 -25.13 -4.26
CA VAL A 435 -8.51 -25.88 -5.43
C VAL A 435 -9.67 -26.45 -6.25
N ARG A 436 -10.84 -26.68 -5.64
CA ARG A 436 -11.99 -27.31 -6.31
C ARG A 436 -12.85 -26.30 -7.06
N GLU A 437 -13.07 -25.13 -6.46
CA GLU A 437 -14.03 -24.14 -6.91
C GLU A 437 -13.52 -22.72 -6.68
N VAL A 438 -14.18 -21.74 -7.30
CA VAL A 438 -13.83 -20.32 -7.12
C VAL A 438 -14.32 -19.87 -5.74
N VAL A 439 -13.38 -19.73 -4.81
CA VAL A 439 -13.65 -19.29 -3.42
C VAL A 439 -13.09 -17.89 -3.21
N GLU A 440 -13.82 -17.05 -2.48
CA GLU A 440 -13.30 -15.78 -1.96
C GLU A 440 -12.45 -16.00 -0.71
N LEU A 441 -11.31 -15.34 -0.61
CA LEU A 441 -10.49 -15.43 0.60
C LEU A 441 -11.17 -14.65 1.72
N ASP A 442 -11.18 -15.23 2.90
CA ASP A 442 -11.50 -14.49 4.12
C ASP A 442 -10.30 -13.62 4.53
N GLN A 443 -10.55 -12.60 5.36
CA GLN A 443 -9.51 -11.71 5.89
C GLN A 443 -8.38 -12.46 6.63
N ALA A 444 -8.69 -13.63 7.22
CA ALA A 444 -7.72 -14.46 7.91
C ALA A 444 -6.73 -15.11 6.94
N SER A 445 -7.20 -15.54 5.76
CA SER A 445 -6.36 -16.07 4.69
C SER A 445 -5.53 -14.98 4.02
N GLU A 446 -6.10 -13.79 3.79
CA GLU A 446 -5.37 -12.62 3.29
C GLU A 446 -4.22 -12.20 4.22
N THR A 447 -4.49 -12.13 5.52
CA THR A 447 -3.48 -11.79 6.54
C THR A 447 -2.32 -12.79 6.54
N ARG A 448 -2.59 -14.09 6.37
CA ARG A 448 -1.53 -15.11 6.27
C ARG A 448 -0.69 -14.97 4.99
N MET A 449 -1.28 -14.48 3.90
CA MET A 449 -0.60 -14.25 2.63
C MET A 449 0.26 -12.97 2.64
N LEU A 450 -0.25 -11.89 3.24
CA LEU A 450 0.45 -10.60 3.34
C LEU A 450 1.47 -10.56 4.50
N GLY A 451 1.38 -11.50 5.44
CA GLY A 451 2.16 -11.53 6.67
C GLY A 451 1.70 -10.51 7.72
N GLU A 452 0.83 -9.56 7.34
CA GLU A 452 0.18 -8.58 8.20
C GLU A 452 -1.22 -8.25 7.66
N ALA A 453 -2.15 -7.92 8.55
CA ALA A 453 -3.52 -7.58 8.18
C ALA A 453 -3.59 -6.19 7.49
N LEU A 454 -4.50 -6.07 6.52
CA LEU A 454 -4.86 -4.78 5.96
C LEU A 454 -5.46 -3.86 7.03
N PRO A 455 -5.32 -2.54 6.90
CA PRO A 455 -6.04 -1.60 7.73
C PRO A 455 -7.55 -1.86 7.72
N PRO A 456 -8.26 -1.72 8.86
CA PRO A 456 -9.72 -1.73 8.88
C PRO A 456 -10.29 -0.74 7.86
N GLY A 457 -11.37 -1.16 7.19
CA GLY A 457 -12.01 -0.37 6.13
C GLY A 457 -11.40 -0.55 4.74
N LEU A 458 -10.22 -1.16 4.61
CA LEU A 458 -9.71 -1.62 3.31
C LEU A 458 -10.15 -3.07 3.07
N LYS A 459 -10.77 -3.30 1.92
CA LYS A 459 -11.10 -4.62 1.40
C LYS A 459 -10.62 -4.71 -0.04
N LEU A 460 -10.28 -5.90 -0.48
CA LEU A 460 -10.08 -6.16 -1.90
C LEU A 460 -11.43 -6.01 -2.61
N LEU A 461 -11.45 -5.13 -3.59
CA LEU A 461 -12.53 -5.07 -4.58
C LEU A 461 -11.99 -5.77 -5.84
N ARG A 462 -12.82 -6.61 -6.43
CA ARG A 462 -12.50 -7.40 -7.63
C ARG A 462 -12.93 -6.67 -8.89
#